data_AF-A0A942PPP5-F1
#
_entry.id   AF-A0A942PPP5-F1
#
_cell.length_a   1.000
_cell.length_b   1.000
_cell.length_c   1.000
_cell.angle_alpha   90.00
_cell.angle_beta   90.00
_cell.angle_gamma   90.00
#
_symmetry.space_group_name_H-M   'P 1'
#
loop_
_entity.id
_entity.type
_entity.pdbx_description
1 polymer ?
#
loop_
_entity_poly.entity_id
_entity_poly.type
_entity_poly.pdbx_seq_one_letter_code
_entity_poly.pdbx_strand_id
1 'polypeptide(L)'
;MKKIWIKCMLLAALIICLLTLVIYHPIQTFEKVRITEKYYSSKPGEKMTGSKTKKKLSIPTDSKTESCAMEFDNGKILVMDCNTFLNYTIGETVKIKYSNGRLLEIRRK
;
A
#
# COMPACT_ATOMS: atom_id res chain seq x y z
N MET A 1 46.92 -15.43 -19.00
CA MET A 1 46.09 -15.73 -17.79
C MET A 1 45.33 -14.52 -17.22
N LYS A 2 45.88 -13.28 -17.23
CA LYS A 2 45.19 -12.07 -16.73
C LYS A 2 43.81 -11.79 -17.38
N LYS A 3 43.66 -12.03 -18.68
CA LYS A 3 42.38 -11.84 -19.40
C LYS A 3 41.26 -12.78 -18.93
N ILE A 4 41.61 -13.99 -18.47
CA ILE A 4 40.65 -14.97 -17.95
C ILE A 4 40.20 -14.56 -16.54
N TRP A 5 41.15 -14.12 -15.71
CA TRP A 5 40.87 -13.59 -14.38
C TRP A 5 39.93 -12.37 -14.40
N ILE A 6 40.13 -11.44 -15.33
CA ILE A 6 39.25 -10.27 -15.50
C ILE A 6 37.82 -10.70 -15.87
N LYS A 7 37.66 -11.69 -16.77
CA LYS A 7 36.34 -12.21 -17.14
C LYS A 7 35.65 -12.90 -15.95
N CYS A 8 36.39 -13.68 -15.16
CA CYS A 8 35.85 -14.30 -13.94
C CYS A 8 35.43 -13.26 -12.90
N MET A 9 36.21 -12.19 -12.72
CA MET A 9 35.88 -11.12 -11.79
C MET A 9 34.62 -10.34 -12.23
N LEU A 10 34.51 -10.07 -13.53
CA LEU A 10 33.32 -9.43 -14.11
C LEU A 10 32.07 -10.32 -13.94
N LEU A 11 32.20 -11.63 -14.16
CA LEU A 11 31.11 -12.59 -13.99
C LEU A 11 30.65 -12.64 -12.52
N ALA A 12 31.60 -12.68 -11.57
CA ALA A 12 31.30 -12.66 -10.15
C ALA A 12 30.58 -11.37 -9.73
N ALA A 13 31.02 -10.21 -10.20
CA ALA A 13 30.36 -8.93 -9.93
C ALA A 13 28.92 -8.91 -10.48
N LEU A 14 28.70 -9.48 -11.66
CA LEU A 14 27.38 -9.55 -12.27
C LEU A 14 26.42 -10.46 -11.48
N ILE A 15 26.92 -11.60 -11.00
CA ILE A 15 26.16 -12.52 -10.15
C ILE A 15 25.78 -11.87 -8.82
N ILE A 16 26.72 -11.16 -8.18
CA ILE A 16 26.45 -10.43 -6.93
C ILE A 16 25.38 -9.37 -7.16
N CYS A 17 25.47 -8.60 -8.24
CA CYS A 17 24.46 -7.60 -8.60
C CYS A 17 23.07 -8.22 -8.81
N LEU A 18 23.02 -9.40 -9.47
CA LEU A 18 21.78 -10.15 -9.67
C LEU A 18 21.18 -10.59 -8.32
N LEU A 19 22.00 -11.11 -7.41
CA LEU A 19 21.57 -11.54 -6.08
C LEU A 19 21.02 -10.38 -5.25
N THR A 20 21.68 -9.22 -5.30
CA THR A 20 21.17 -8.03 -4.61
C THR A 20 19.82 -7.60 -5.17
N LEU A 21 19.63 -7.63 -6.50
CA LEU A 21 18.34 -7.29 -7.11
C LEU A 21 17.22 -8.23 -6.68
N VAL A 22 17.49 -9.54 -6.57
CA VAL A 22 16.50 -10.53 -6.14
C VAL A 22 16.12 -10.35 -4.67
N ILE A 23 17.10 -10.10 -3.78
CA ILE A 23 16.85 -9.92 -2.34
C ILE A 23 16.10 -8.60 -2.07
N TYR A 24 16.46 -7.53 -2.77
CA TYR A 24 15.85 -6.22 -2.58
C TYR A 24 14.54 -6.05 -3.34
N HIS A 25 14.10 -7.03 -4.12
CA HIS A 25 12.80 -6.94 -4.78
C HIS A 25 11.70 -7.03 -3.71
N PRO A 26 10.93 -5.95 -3.46
CA PRO A 26 9.88 -6.02 -2.45
C PRO A 26 8.83 -7.03 -2.92
N ILE A 27 8.79 -8.19 -2.25
CA ILE A 27 7.74 -9.18 -2.48
C ILE A 27 6.45 -8.54 -1.97
N GLN A 28 5.68 -8.05 -2.92
CA GLN A 28 4.51 -7.25 -2.66
C GLN A 28 3.33 -8.20 -2.39
N THR A 29 3.34 -8.83 -1.20
CA THR A 29 2.38 -9.85 -0.78
C THR A 29 1.04 -9.25 -0.36
N PHE A 30 -0.03 -10.01 -0.54
CA PHE A 30 -1.33 -9.68 0.01
C PHE A 30 -1.37 -9.93 1.51
N GLU A 31 -1.89 -8.95 2.26
CA GLU A 31 -2.12 -9.04 3.69
C GLU A 31 -3.62 -9.22 3.94
N LYS A 32 -3.99 -10.24 4.72
CA LYS A 32 -5.39 -10.49 5.09
C LYS A 32 -5.74 -9.68 6.33
N VAL A 33 -6.68 -8.75 6.20
CA VAL A 33 -7.03 -7.77 7.23
C VAL A 33 -8.54 -7.57 7.30
N ARG A 34 -9.03 -7.03 8.41
CA ARG A 34 -10.44 -6.66 8.58
C ARG A 34 -10.60 -5.15 8.54
N ILE A 35 -11.62 -4.66 7.84
CA ILE A 35 -11.95 -3.24 7.80
C ILE A 35 -12.56 -2.85 9.15
N THR A 36 -11.92 -1.92 9.86
CA THR A 36 -12.37 -1.46 11.19
C THR A 36 -13.15 -0.16 11.11
N GLU A 37 -12.76 0.72 10.19
CA GLU A 37 -13.39 2.03 10.01
C GLU A 37 -13.26 2.52 8.56
N LYS A 38 -14.15 3.43 8.18
CA LYS A 38 -14.21 4.10 6.88
C LYS A 38 -14.18 5.60 7.12
N TYR A 39 -13.28 6.31 6.45
CA TYR A 39 -13.09 7.76 6.54
C TYR A 39 -13.42 8.42 5.19
N TYR A 40 -14.15 9.54 5.25
CA TYR A 40 -14.56 10.30 4.07
C TYR A 40 -14.32 11.79 4.28
N SER A 41 -13.85 12.47 3.22
CA SER A 41 -13.83 13.93 3.13
C SER A 41 -14.40 14.36 1.77
N SER A 42 -15.37 15.27 1.80
CA SER A 42 -15.98 15.84 0.60
C SER A 42 -15.12 16.91 -0.07
N LYS A 43 -14.15 17.51 0.66
CA LYS A 43 -13.29 18.56 0.15
C LYS A 43 -11.81 18.19 0.27
N PRO A 44 -10.98 18.55 -0.73
CA PRO A 44 -9.54 18.40 -0.64
C PRO A 44 -8.99 19.27 0.51
N GLY A 45 -8.14 18.68 1.35
CA GLY A 45 -7.53 19.36 2.51
C GLY A 45 -8.41 19.46 3.76
N GLU A 46 -9.68 19.03 3.71
CA GLU A 46 -10.52 18.93 4.90
C GLU A 46 -10.25 17.63 5.67
N LYS A 47 -10.45 17.65 7.00
CA LYS A 47 -10.25 16.48 7.84
C LYS A 47 -11.28 15.41 7.49
N MET A 48 -10.80 14.21 7.16
CA MET A 48 -11.64 13.06 6.89
C MET A 48 -12.37 12.65 8.16
N THR A 49 -13.66 12.38 8.06
CA THR A 49 -14.49 12.00 9.21
C THR A 49 -14.80 10.50 9.18
N GLY A 50 -14.56 9.82 10.30
CA GLY A 50 -14.84 8.41 10.49
C GLY A 50 -16.35 8.15 10.52
N SER A 51 -16.80 7.14 9.78
CA SER A 51 -18.20 6.79 9.67
C SER A 51 -18.78 6.26 10.99
N LYS A 52 -18.02 5.50 11.77
CA LYS A 52 -18.49 4.86 13.02
C LYS A 52 -18.09 5.65 14.26
N THR A 53 -16.85 6.11 14.36
CA THR A 53 -16.29 6.80 15.53
C THR A 53 -16.39 8.31 15.47
N LYS A 54 -16.77 8.89 14.31
CA LYS A 54 -16.76 10.33 14.05
C LYS A 54 -15.39 11.00 14.25
N LYS A 55 -14.31 10.21 14.37
CA LYS A 55 -12.95 10.74 14.51
C LYS A 55 -12.55 11.50 13.26
N LYS A 56 -11.87 12.62 13.46
CA LYS A 56 -11.36 13.47 12.38
C LYS A 56 -9.88 13.17 12.17
N LEU A 57 -9.52 12.75 10.96
CA LEU A 57 -8.13 12.49 10.57
C LEU A 57 -7.69 13.49 9.50
N SER A 58 -6.50 14.07 9.71
CA SER A 58 -5.86 14.90 8.71
C SER A 58 -4.83 14.05 7.99
N ILE A 59 -5.21 13.45 6.86
CA ILE A 59 -4.29 12.68 6.03
C ILE A 59 -3.88 13.58 4.85
N PRO A 60 -2.59 13.86 4.67
CA PRO A 60 -2.12 14.59 3.51
C PRO A 60 -2.50 13.80 2.26
N THR A 61 -3.42 14.33 1.48
CA THR A 61 -3.88 13.71 0.24
C THR A 61 -3.52 14.63 -0.91
N ASP A 62 -2.81 14.11 -1.91
CA ASP A 62 -2.39 14.89 -3.09
C ASP A 62 -3.56 15.22 -4.04
N SER A 63 -4.78 14.75 -3.76
CA SER A 63 -5.93 14.89 -4.63
C SER A 63 -6.66 16.21 -4.41
N LYS A 64 -6.97 16.92 -5.51
CA LYS A 64 -7.86 18.09 -5.55
C LYS A 64 -9.36 17.72 -5.45
N THR A 65 -9.69 16.48 -5.11
CA THR A 65 -11.04 15.89 -5.13
C THR A 65 -11.37 15.25 -3.78
N GLU A 66 -12.59 14.70 -3.68
CA GLU A 66 -13.04 13.88 -2.55
C GLU A 66 -11.97 12.84 -2.17
N SER A 67 -11.74 12.67 -0.87
CA SER A 67 -10.72 11.75 -0.35
C SER A 67 -11.42 10.66 0.47
N CYS A 68 -11.12 9.41 0.14
CA CYS A 68 -11.64 8.23 0.83
C CYS A 68 -10.50 7.40 1.40
N ALA A 69 -10.66 6.93 2.63
CA ALA A 69 -9.68 6.05 3.28
C ALA A 69 -10.38 5.00 4.13
N MET A 70 -9.72 3.86 4.35
CA MET A 70 -10.18 2.83 5.27
C MET A 70 -9.11 2.52 6.29
N GLU A 71 -9.58 2.26 7.51
CA GLU A 71 -8.79 1.69 8.59
C GLU A 71 -8.95 0.18 8.58
N PHE A 72 -7.85 -0.49 8.85
CA PHE A 72 -7.77 -1.94 8.97
C PHE A 72 -7.32 -2.33 10.37
N ASP A 73 -7.63 -3.56 10.77
CA ASP A 73 -7.28 -4.12 12.09
C ASP A 73 -5.78 -4.27 12.34
N ASN A 74 -4.96 -4.21 11.29
CA ASN A 74 -3.50 -4.08 11.39
C ASN A 74 -3.02 -2.66 11.76
N GLY A 75 -3.96 -1.74 12.07
CA GLY A 75 -3.69 -0.36 12.47
C GLY A 75 -3.32 0.58 11.31
N LYS A 76 -3.41 0.10 10.06
CA LYS A 76 -3.11 0.93 8.88
C LYS A 76 -4.34 1.66 8.39
N ILE A 77 -4.14 2.90 7.99
CA ILE A 77 -5.14 3.71 7.29
C ILE A 77 -4.62 3.95 5.88
N LEU A 78 -5.36 3.48 4.88
CA LEU A 78 -4.94 3.57 3.48
C LEU A 78 -5.92 4.42 2.68
N VAL A 79 -5.36 5.35 1.91
CA VAL A 79 -6.12 6.17 0.96
C VAL A 79 -6.44 5.35 -0.29
N MET A 80 -7.65 5.52 -0.82
CA MET A 80 -8.16 4.79 -1.98
C MET A 80 -9.23 5.59 -2.74
N ASP A 81 -9.61 5.10 -3.92
CA ASP A 81 -10.72 5.65 -4.69
C ASP A 81 -12.06 5.48 -3.97
N CYS A 82 -12.90 6.52 -4.02
CA CYS A 82 -14.21 6.50 -3.39
C CYS A 82 -15.16 5.44 -3.97
N ASN A 83 -15.00 5.07 -5.24
CA ASN A 83 -15.75 3.97 -5.85
C ASN A 83 -15.42 2.62 -5.21
N THR A 84 -14.12 2.33 -5.05
CA THR A 84 -13.66 1.14 -4.34
C THR A 84 -14.12 1.19 -2.90
N PHE A 85 -14.06 2.37 -2.26
CA PHE A 85 -14.50 2.55 -0.90
C PHE A 85 -15.96 2.16 -0.69
N LEU A 86 -16.87 2.53 -1.59
CA LEU A 86 -18.30 2.20 -1.48
C LEU A 86 -18.58 0.70 -1.58
N ASN A 87 -17.73 -0.04 -2.31
CA ASN A 87 -17.94 -1.46 -2.53
C ASN A 87 -17.76 -2.31 -1.27
N TYR A 88 -17.00 -1.87 -0.26
CA TYR A 88 -16.68 -2.67 0.93
C TYR A 88 -17.34 -2.16 2.21
N THR A 89 -17.62 -3.07 3.15
CA THR A 89 -18.34 -2.77 4.39
C THR A 89 -17.42 -2.88 5.62
N ILE A 90 -17.70 -2.08 6.66
CA ILE A 90 -16.99 -2.18 7.94
C ILE A 90 -17.26 -3.56 8.57
N GLY A 91 -16.21 -4.20 9.09
CA GLY A 91 -16.25 -5.56 9.63
C GLY A 91 -15.92 -6.66 8.62
N GLU A 92 -15.84 -6.31 7.32
CA GLU A 92 -15.50 -7.26 6.27
C GLU A 92 -14.01 -7.63 6.29
N THR A 93 -13.70 -8.91 6.03
CA THR A 93 -12.31 -9.40 5.91
C THR A 93 -11.90 -9.43 4.45
N VAL A 94 -10.80 -8.75 4.13
CA VAL A 94 -10.30 -8.55 2.76
C VAL A 94 -8.81 -8.84 2.70
N LYS A 95 -8.31 -9.10 1.49
CA LYS A 95 -6.87 -9.09 1.20
C LYS A 95 -6.50 -7.77 0.58
N ILE A 96 -5.55 -7.08 1.18
CA ILE A 96 -5.06 -5.80 0.68
C ILE A 96 -3.61 -5.91 0.23
N LYS A 97 -3.28 -5.07 -0.73
CA LYS A 97 -1.92 -4.77 -1.17
C LYS A 97 -1.78 -3.27 -1.14
N TYR A 98 -0.69 -2.77 -0.56
CA TYR A 98 -0.49 -1.33 -0.38
C TYR A 98 0.96 -0.96 -0.58
N SER A 99 1.20 0.30 -0.91
CA SER A 99 2.51 0.90 -1.01
C SER A 99 2.41 2.38 -0.70
N ASN A 100 3.39 2.93 0.03
CA ASN A 100 3.46 4.35 0.37
C ASN A 100 2.15 4.93 0.96
N GLY A 101 1.46 4.19 1.84
CA GLY A 101 0.21 4.63 2.48
C GLY A 101 -1.02 4.64 1.56
N ARG A 102 -0.91 4.13 0.33
CA ARG A 102 -2.01 3.99 -0.62
C ARG A 102 -2.36 2.53 -0.85
N LEU A 103 -3.64 2.27 -1.01
CA LEU A 103 -4.14 0.97 -1.43
C LEU A 103 -3.78 0.77 -2.91
N LEU A 104 -3.05 -0.30 -3.22
CA LEU A 104 -2.80 -0.73 -4.60
C LEU A 104 -3.91 -1.67 -5.07
N GLU A 105 -4.34 -2.58 -4.20
CA GLU A 105 -5.32 -3.59 -4.55
C GLU A 105 -6.08 -4.10 -3.31
N ILE A 106 -7.35 -4.45 -3.50
CA ILE A 106 -8.21 -5.04 -2.47
C ILE A 106 -9.10 -6.11 -3.08
N ARG A 107 -9.21 -7.27 -2.42
CA ARG A 107 -9.98 -8.43 -2.90
C ARG A 107 -10.69 -9.16 -1.76
N ARG A 108 -11.83 -9.78 -2.10
CA ARG A 108 -12.67 -10.63 -1.22
C ARG A 108 -12.33 -12.13 -1.31
N LYS A 109 -11.06 -12.51 -1.41
CA LYS A 109 -10.58 -13.90 -1.23
C LYS A 109 -9.08 -13.98 -1.44
#